data_AF-A0A958JTG2-F1
#
_entry.id   AF-A0A958JTG2-F1
#
_cell.length_a   1.000
_cell.length_b   1.000
_cell.length_c   1.000
_cell.angle_alpha   90.00
_cell.angle_beta   90.00
_cell.angle_gamma   90.00
#
_symmetry.space_group_name_H-M   'P 1'
#
loop_
_entity.id
_entity.type
_entity.pdbx_description
1 polymer ?
#
loop_
_entity_poly.entity_id
_entity_poly.type
_entity_poly.pdbx_seq_one_letter_code
_entity_poly.pdbx_strand_id
1 'polypeptide(L)'
;GALLALQRTEGRLGDLPAEFLTPPWFLICVLPLSTVSLIWSFILWRIASVLLLGSCSLYFISTYSRSRFEFFLLNALAISLLPMWQVVEFGQLSALLLLGMTFLHASLRQNSLLLAVLSGAFLSLKPQLTFLVPILLIVWFARRVHRKVAIGYVTGFMLPLIVTALVDSQLMFNWFDLMSTREQTVSQVPVIARSAASLANRLRFWIFPGNGFAEHSFVAIALCLAGGIAFLLALMFRQDLPSDEKLAHIAVVGSLLATPYVLFYDFTLLLPALLFVAVRSLERSRFTLLGLLVATQFLLFFQWLFIAKTHDEFWWYAVAVFFLIVKCRARERENEKRNASFCC
;
A
#
# COMPACT_ATOMS: atom_id res chain seq x y z
N GLY A 1 7.23 32.26 -7.55
CA GLY A 1 5.99 32.16 -6.74
C GLY A 1 6.34 32.11 -5.26
N ALA A 2 5.43 32.54 -4.38
CA ALA A 2 5.66 32.64 -2.93
C ALA A 2 6.13 31.30 -2.31
N LEU A 3 5.60 30.17 -2.76
CA LEU A 3 6.02 28.83 -2.32
C LEU A 3 7.50 28.55 -2.61
N LEU A 4 7.99 28.89 -3.81
CA LEU A 4 9.40 28.69 -4.15
C LEU A 4 10.31 29.61 -3.32
N ALA A 5 9.89 30.84 -3.06
CA ALA A 5 10.63 31.76 -2.21
C ALA A 5 10.78 31.19 -0.78
N LEU A 6 9.69 30.69 -0.20
CA LEU A 6 9.70 29.99 1.09
C LEU A 6 10.58 28.74 1.06
N GLN A 7 10.52 27.93 0.00
CA GLN A 7 11.37 26.74 -0.07
C GLN A 7 12.86 27.08 -0.23
N ARG A 8 13.19 28.21 -0.89
CA ARG A 8 14.57 28.69 -1.02
C ARG A 8 15.14 29.17 0.32
N THR A 9 14.33 29.79 1.19
CA THR A 9 14.78 30.11 2.56
C THR A 9 15.13 28.86 3.36
N GLU A 10 14.50 27.73 3.02
CA GLU A 10 14.76 26.41 3.60
C GLU A 10 15.83 25.59 2.83
N GLY A 11 16.60 26.20 1.92
CA GLY A 11 17.72 25.56 1.24
C GLY A 11 17.38 24.81 -0.05
N ARG A 12 16.17 24.99 -0.62
CA ARG A 12 15.85 24.43 -1.94
C ARG A 12 16.70 25.08 -3.05
N LEU A 13 17.45 24.26 -3.76
CA LEU A 13 18.30 24.69 -4.89
C LEU A 13 17.60 24.66 -6.26
N GLY A 14 16.43 24.03 -6.37
CA GLY A 14 15.70 23.91 -7.64
C GLY A 14 15.00 25.21 -8.07
N ASP A 15 14.82 25.38 -9.38
CA ASP A 15 14.20 26.58 -9.97
C ASP A 15 12.66 26.57 -9.95
N LEU A 16 12.06 25.44 -9.59
CA LEU A 16 10.61 25.26 -9.52
C LEU A 16 10.20 24.79 -8.13
N PRO A 17 9.03 25.20 -7.62
CA PRO A 17 8.55 24.75 -6.32
C PRO A 17 8.35 23.23 -6.30
N ALA A 18 8.62 22.59 -5.16
CA ALA A 18 8.15 21.24 -4.91
C ALA A 18 6.73 21.32 -4.39
N GLU A 19 5.79 20.77 -5.14
CA GLU A 19 4.43 20.58 -4.64
C GLU A 19 4.23 19.07 -4.46
N PHE A 20 3.75 18.68 -3.29
CA PHE A 20 3.46 17.29 -3.00
C PHE A 20 2.01 16.99 -3.42
N LEU A 21 1.80 15.89 -4.13
CA LEU A 21 0.48 15.43 -4.57
C LEU A 21 -0.32 14.73 -3.46
N THR A 22 -0.04 15.05 -2.21
CA THR A 22 -0.77 14.51 -1.07
C THR A 22 -2.12 15.19 -0.95
N PRO A 23 -3.18 14.46 -0.56
CA PRO A 23 -4.48 15.07 -0.37
C PRO A 23 -4.47 16.09 0.78
N PRO A 24 -5.33 17.12 0.76
CA PRO A 24 -5.23 18.21 1.74
C PRO A 24 -5.45 17.75 3.18
N TRP A 25 -6.23 16.68 3.43
CA TRP A 25 -6.41 16.13 4.78
C TRP A 25 -5.13 15.51 5.36
N PHE A 26 -4.10 15.24 4.56
CA PHE A 26 -2.78 14.87 5.08
C PHE A 26 -2.16 15.97 5.95
N LEU A 27 -2.54 17.23 5.74
CA LEU A 27 -2.08 18.36 6.55
C LEU A 27 -2.32 18.14 8.04
N ILE A 28 -3.41 17.45 8.41
CA ILE A 28 -3.72 17.13 9.82
C ILE A 28 -2.61 16.28 10.45
N CYS A 29 -2.00 15.37 9.69
CA CYS A 29 -0.93 14.50 10.18
C CYS A 29 0.40 15.24 10.37
N VAL A 30 0.65 16.29 9.58
CA VAL A 30 1.93 17.01 9.57
C VAL A 30 1.87 18.37 10.27
N LEU A 31 0.69 18.88 10.59
CA LEU A 31 0.49 20.15 11.29
C LEU A 31 1.28 20.23 12.61
N PRO A 32 1.36 19.18 13.46
CA PRO A 32 2.19 19.24 14.65
C PRO A 32 3.68 19.41 14.36
N LEU A 33 4.14 19.01 13.17
CA LEU A 33 5.53 19.16 12.76
C LEU A 33 5.83 20.53 12.16
N SER A 34 4.82 21.32 11.80
CA SER A 34 5.02 22.67 11.26
C SER A 34 5.34 23.70 12.34
N THR A 35 5.28 23.33 13.63
CA THR A 35 5.60 24.23 14.76
C THR A 35 7.07 24.20 15.16
N VAL A 36 7.89 23.37 14.51
CA VAL A 36 9.34 23.26 14.75
C VAL A 36 10.11 23.54 13.46
N SER A 37 11.43 23.72 13.56
CA SER A 37 12.26 23.94 12.37
C SER A 37 12.29 22.72 11.46
N LEU A 38 12.54 22.93 10.17
CA LEU A 38 12.53 21.87 9.16
C LEU A 38 13.41 20.67 9.52
N ILE A 39 14.60 20.92 10.10
CA ILE A 39 15.52 19.86 10.55
C ILE A 39 14.86 18.99 11.62
N TRP A 40 14.20 19.61 12.61
CA TRP A 40 13.49 18.89 13.66
C TRP A 40 12.25 18.18 13.12
N SER A 41 11.48 18.80 12.23
CA SER A 41 10.35 18.14 11.55
C SER A 41 10.80 16.87 10.82
N PHE A 42 11.93 16.94 10.10
CA PHE A 42 12.52 15.79 9.41
C PHE A 42 12.96 14.69 10.38
N ILE A 43 13.70 15.03 11.44
CA ILE A 43 14.13 14.06 12.45
C ILE A 43 12.93 13.38 13.12
N LEU A 44 11.95 14.17 13.59
CA LEU A 44 10.75 13.66 14.24
C LEU A 44 9.93 12.76 13.32
N TRP A 45 9.76 13.14 12.04
CA TRP A 45 9.07 12.33 11.06
C TRP A 45 9.78 11.00 10.78
N ARG A 46 11.10 10.99 10.72
CA ARG A 46 11.89 9.75 10.55
C ARG A 46 11.75 8.83 11.75
N ILE A 47 11.86 9.37 12.96
CA ILE A 47 11.65 8.59 14.19
C ILE A 47 10.23 8.02 14.20
N ALA A 48 9.21 8.84 13.92
CA ALA A 48 7.83 8.38 13.85
C ALA A 48 7.65 7.28 12.79
N SER A 49 8.28 7.41 11.62
CA SER A 49 8.25 6.39 10.57
C SER A 49 8.86 5.07 11.03
N VAL A 50 10.03 5.09 11.68
CA VAL A 50 10.67 3.88 12.23
C VAL A 50 9.78 3.21 13.27
N LEU A 51 9.22 3.99 14.21
CA LEU A 51 8.33 3.47 15.24
C LEU A 51 7.06 2.85 14.63
N LEU A 52 6.41 3.53 13.69
CA LEU A 52 5.22 3.02 13.01
C LEU A 52 5.50 1.73 12.23
N LEU A 53 6.57 1.71 11.44
CA LEU A 53 6.99 0.54 10.66
C LEU A 53 7.31 -0.64 11.59
N GLY A 54 8.05 -0.38 12.68
CA GLY A 54 8.36 -1.38 13.70
C GLY A 54 7.12 -1.94 14.38
N SER A 55 6.23 -1.07 14.88
CA SER A 55 4.98 -1.49 15.54
C SER A 55 4.05 -2.26 14.62
N CYS A 56 3.87 -1.82 13.37
CA CYS A 56 3.06 -2.54 12.39
C CYS A 56 3.67 -3.91 12.06
N SER A 57 5.00 -3.99 11.88
CA SER A 57 5.71 -5.25 11.64
C SER A 57 5.51 -6.21 12.82
N LEU A 58 5.77 -5.75 14.05
CA LEU A 58 5.61 -6.55 15.25
C LEU A 58 4.17 -7.04 15.45
N TYR A 59 3.18 -6.22 15.11
CA TYR A 59 1.78 -6.65 15.12
C TYR A 59 1.53 -7.83 14.17
N PHE A 60 1.96 -7.75 12.90
CA PHE A 60 1.76 -8.85 11.96
C PHE A 60 2.58 -10.08 12.32
N ILE A 61 3.84 -9.89 12.72
CA ILE A 61 4.73 -10.98 13.13
C ILE A 61 4.13 -11.72 14.33
N SER A 62 3.73 -11.02 15.39
CA SER A 62 3.11 -11.63 16.56
C SER A 62 1.78 -12.30 16.24
N THR A 63 1.03 -11.79 15.26
CA THR A 63 -0.22 -12.41 14.82
C THR A 63 0.00 -13.71 14.04
N TYR A 64 1.08 -13.80 13.26
CA TYR A 64 1.32 -14.97 12.40
C TYR A 64 2.29 -16.01 13.00
N SER A 65 3.25 -15.59 13.82
CA SER A 65 4.26 -16.50 14.39
C SER A 65 3.66 -17.45 15.43
N ARG A 66 4.04 -18.73 15.37
CA ARG A 66 3.65 -19.76 16.34
C ARG A 66 4.80 -20.26 17.20
N SER A 67 6.03 -19.88 16.88
CA SER A 67 7.23 -20.25 17.61
C SER A 67 8.22 -19.10 17.67
N ARG A 68 9.18 -19.17 18.60
CA ARG A 68 10.27 -18.19 18.69
C ARG A 68 11.11 -18.15 17.41
N PHE A 69 11.35 -19.31 16.79
CA PHE A 69 12.09 -19.39 15.53
C PHE A 69 11.35 -18.64 14.41
N GLU A 70 10.05 -18.88 14.25
CA GLU A 70 9.23 -18.15 13.27
C GLU A 70 9.24 -16.64 13.56
N PHE A 71 9.13 -16.24 14.83
CA PHE A 71 9.19 -14.83 15.21
C PHE A 71 10.49 -14.16 14.75
N PHE A 72 11.66 -14.75 15.04
CA PHE A 72 12.94 -14.19 14.62
C PHE A 72 13.10 -14.16 13.09
N LEU A 73 12.70 -15.23 12.43
CA LEU A 73 12.76 -15.33 10.97
C LEU A 73 11.89 -14.28 10.27
N LEU A 74 10.66 -14.08 10.75
CA LEU A 74 9.75 -13.07 10.21
C LEU A 74 10.24 -11.64 10.51
N ASN A 75 10.87 -11.41 11.66
CA ASN A 75 11.55 -10.14 11.94
C ASN A 75 12.70 -9.89 10.95
N ALA A 76 13.55 -10.89 10.70
CA ALA A 76 14.63 -10.77 9.72
C ALA A 76 14.08 -10.46 8.31
N LEU A 77 12.97 -11.09 7.92
CA LEU A 77 12.29 -10.79 6.66
C LEU A 77 11.74 -9.36 6.61
N ALA A 78 11.12 -8.88 7.70
CA ALA A 78 10.60 -7.51 7.76
C ALA A 78 11.73 -6.46 7.70
N ILE A 79 12.81 -6.67 8.47
CA ILE A 79 13.96 -5.76 8.51
C ILE A 79 14.70 -5.73 7.16
N SER A 80 14.73 -6.84 6.42
CA SER A 80 15.36 -6.90 5.10
C SER A 80 14.52 -6.31 3.96
N LEU A 81 13.29 -5.87 4.23
CA LEU A 81 12.41 -5.30 3.21
C LEU A 81 12.86 -3.88 2.83
N LEU A 82 13.68 -3.77 1.77
CA LEU A 82 14.25 -2.50 1.29
C LEU A 82 13.22 -1.34 1.17
N PRO A 83 11.98 -1.54 0.65
CA PRO A 83 10.98 -0.48 0.62
C PRO A 83 10.76 0.24 1.97
N MET A 84 10.83 -0.47 3.10
CA MET A 84 10.68 0.13 4.43
C MET A 84 11.80 1.14 4.75
N TRP A 85 13.03 0.85 4.32
CA TRP A 85 14.15 1.76 4.50
C TRP A 85 13.98 3.03 3.66
N GLN A 86 13.50 2.89 2.43
CA GLN A 86 13.19 4.03 1.58
C GLN A 86 12.07 4.91 2.15
N VAL A 87 11.08 4.32 2.83
CA VAL A 87 10.06 5.10 3.55
C VAL A 87 10.71 6.02 4.58
N VAL A 88 11.67 5.52 5.35
CA VAL A 88 12.39 6.30 6.38
C VAL A 88 13.37 7.30 5.75
N GLU A 89 14.06 6.94 4.69
CA GLU A 89 15.03 7.80 4.01
C GLU A 89 14.34 8.99 3.33
N PHE A 90 13.29 8.73 2.57
CA PHE A 90 12.56 9.75 1.81
C PHE A 90 11.40 10.39 2.59
N GLY A 91 11.18 10.00 3.84
CA GLY A 91 10.11 10.54 4.68
C GLY A 91 8.72 10.30 4.08
N GLN A 92 8.46 9.12 3.51
CA GLN A 92 7.22 8.86 2.78
C GLN A 92 6.06 8.49 3.71
N LEU A 93 4.84 8.84 3.30
CA LEU A 93 3.63 8.57 4.08
C LEU A 93 3.22 7.08 4.08
N SER A 94 3.94 6.21 3.37
CA SER A 94 3.62 4.77 3.26
C SER A 94 3.68 4.03 4.60
N ALA A 95 4.40 4.56 5.60
CA ALA A 95 4.32 4.08 6.99
C ALA A 95 2.91 4.25 7.59
N LEU A 96 2.25 5.38 7.32
CA LEU A 96 0.86 5.62 7.76
C LEU A 96 -0.13 4.73 7.00
N LEU A 97 0.13 4.45 5.73
CA LEU A 97 -0.68 3.49 4.97
C LEU A 97 -0.56 2.07 5.52
N LEU A 98 0.65 1.65 5.91
CA LEU A 98 0.86 0.36 6.56
C LEU A 98 0.13 0.30 7.91
N LEU A 99 0.08 1.40 8.66
CA LEU A 99 -0.75 1.52 9.86
C LEU A 99 -2.25 1.35 9.51
N GLY A 100 -2.72 1.99 8.44
CA GLY A 100 -4.09 1.81 7.94
C GLY A 100 -4.42 0.34 7.59
N MET A 101 -3.49 -0.38 6.95
CA MET A 101 -3.62 -1.82 6.70
C MET A 101 -3.61 -2.65 7.98
N THR A 102 -2.77 -2.27 8.95
CA THR A 102 -2.71 -2.91 10.27
C THR A 102 -4.06 -2.81 10.97
N PHE A 103 -4.67 -1.63 10.95
CA PHE A 103 -6.02 -1.43 11.49
C PHE A 103 -7.09 -2.18 10.72
N LEU A 104 -7.00 -2.27 9.38
CA LEU A 104 -7.91 -3.09 8.58
C LEU A 104 -7.87 -4.54 9.04
N HIS A 105 -6.66 -5.11 9.11
CA HIS A 105 -6.45 -6.48 9.54
C HIS A 105 -6.95 -6.73 10.97
N ALA A 106 -6.62 -5.85 11.90
CA ALA A 106 -7.10 -5.92 13.28
C ALA A 106 -8.62 -5.82 13.37
N SER A 107 -9.24 -4.95 12.56
CA SER A 107 -10.70 -4.79 12.50
C SER A 107 -11.40 -6.05 12.00
N LEU A 108 -10.82 -6.78 11.04
CA LEU A 108 -11.38 -8.05 10.56
C LEU A 108 -11.33 -9.14 11.63
N ARG A 109 -10.24 -9.18 12.41
CA ARG A 109 -10.08 -10.17 13.48
C ARG A 109 -10.96 -9.89 14.70
N GLN A 110 -11.17 -8.60 15.02
CA GLN A 110 -11.88 -8.17 16.22
C GLN A 110 -13.31 -7.70 15.92
N ASN A 111 -13.72 -7.65 14.65
CA ASN A 111 -14.97 -7.04 14.18
C ASN A 111 -15.21 -5.62 14.76
N SER A 112 -14.14 -4.81 14.81
CA SER A 112 -14.12 -3.50 15.48
C SER A 112 -14.39 -2.36 14.52
N LEU A 113 -15.46 -1.60 14.78
CA LEU A 113 -15.85 -0.42 14.00
C LEU A 113 -14.78 0.68 14.05
N LEU A 114 -14.24 0.97 15.25
CA LEU A 114 -13.26 2.05 15.46
C LEU A 114 -11.97 1.77 14.67
N LEU A 115 -11.45 0.54 14.71
CA LEU A 115 -10.27 0.18 13.96
C LEU A 115 -10.52 0.30 12.44
N ALA A 116 -11.72 -0.04 11.97
CA ALA A 116 -12.09 0.17 10.59
C ALA A 116 -12.16 1.65 10.21
N VAL A 117 -12.67 2.53 11.09
CA VAL A 117 -12.64 4.00 10.90
C VAL A 117 -11.20 4.50 10.77
N LEU A 118 -10.33 4.11 11.69
CA LEU A 118 -8.91 4.51 11.62
C LEU A 118 -8.25 3.98 10.33
N SER A 119 -8.58 2.74 9.93
CA SER A 119 -8.10 2.17 8.67
C SER A 119 -8.51 3.01 7.46
N GLY A 120 -9.80 3.34 7.33
CA GLY A 120 -10.32 4.17 6.23
C GLY A 120 -9.65 5.54 6.18
N ALA A 121 -9.46 6.17 7.36
CA ALA A 121 -8.82 7.48 7.45
C ALA A 121 -7.38 7.46 6.95
N PHE A 122 -6.56 6.51 7.40
CA PHE A 122 -5.17 6.42 6.95
C PHE A 122 -5.05 5.98 5.49
N LEU A 123 -5.85 5.02 5.03
CA LEU A 123 -5.79 4.54 3.65
C LEU A 123 -6.31 5.58 2.64
N SER A 124 -7.14 6.53 3.07
CA SER A 124 -7.53 7.70 2.27
C SER A 124 -6.37 8.64 1.93
N LEU A 125 -5.19 8.52 2.56
CA LEU A 125 -4.03 9.36 2.24
C LEU A 125 -3.43 9.04 0.87
N LYS A 126 -3.65 7.82 0.36
CA LYS A 126 -3.38 7.43 -1.04
C LYS A 126 -4.49 6.48 -1.53
N PRO A 127 -5.67 7.01 -1.88
CA PRO A 127 -6.81 6.18 -2.25
C PRO A 127 -6.52 5.29 -3.47
N GLN A 128 -5.67 5.76 -4.37
CA GLN A 128 -5.22 5.02 -5.56
C GLN A 128 -4.38 3.78 -5.25
N LEU A 129 -3.79 3.65 -4.05
CA LEU A 129 -3.04 2.44 -3.66
C LEU A 129 -3.91 1.38 -2.99
N THR A 130 -5.17 1.69 -2.70
CA THR A 130 -6.09 0.79 -1.99
C THR A 130 -7.48 0.72 -2.63
N PHE A 131 -7.63 1.15 -3.88
CA PHE A 131 -8.92 1.29 -4.55
C PHE A 131 -9.73 -0.01 -4.67
N LEU A 132 -9.09 -1.20 -4.63
CA LEU A 132 -9.81 -2.48 -4.60
C LEU A 132 -10.37 -2.84 -3.21
N VAL A 133 -9.90 -2.20 -2.13
CA VAL A 133 -10.40 -2.44 -0.76
C VAL A 133 -11.88 -2.03 -0.62
N PRO A 134 -12.33 -0.84 -1.07
CA PRO A 134 -13.75 -0.51 -1.12
C PRO A 134 -14.62 -1.56 -1.84
N ILE A 135 -14.12 -2.15 -2.93
CA ILE A 135 -14.84 -3.14 -3.72
C ILE A 135 -15.02 -4.43 -2.91
N LEU A 136 -13.97 -4.89 -2.25
CA LEU A 136 -14.04 -6.01 -1.32
C LEU A 136 -15.05 -5.75 -0.19
N LEU A 137 -15.06 -4.53 0.38
CA LEU A 137 -15.98 -4.14 1.44
C LEU A 137 -17.43 -4.11 1.00
N ILE A 138 -17.73 -3.65 -0.23
CA ILE A 138 -19.08 -3.69 -0.81
C ILE A 138 -19.58 -5.13 -0.85
N VAL A 139 -18.74 -6.07 -1.29
CA VAL A 139 -19.16 -7.47 -1.37
C VAL A 139 -19.32 -8.09 0.02
N TRP A 140 -18.42 -7.81 0.97
CA TRP A 140 -18.62 -8.22 2.37
C TRP A 140 -19.93 -7.69 2.93
N PHE A 141 -20.22 -6.40 2.71
CA PHE A 141 -21.47 -5.77 3.13
C PHE A 141 -22.71 -6.46 2.52
N ALA A 142 -22.68 -6.74 1.22
CA ALA A 142 -23.76 -7.43 0.49
C ALA A 142 -24.00 -8.85 1.03
N ARG A 143 -22.92 -9.57 1.37
CA ARG A 143 -22.97 -10.91 1.99
C ARG A 143 -23.34 -10.89 3.47
N ARG A 144 -23.54 -9.70 4.04
CA ARG A 144 -23.80 -9.49 5.47
C ARG A 144 -22.66 -9.95 6.39
N VAL A 145 -21.45 -10.07 5.85
CA VAL A 145 -20.23 -10.40 6.60
C VAL A 145 -19.45 -9.11 6.83
N HIS A 146 -18.84 -8.92 8.01
CA HIS A 146 -18.01 -7.75 8.34
C HIS A 146 -18.69 -6.38 8.08
N ARG A 147 -20.01 -6.26 8.23
CA ARG A 147 -20.74 -4.98 7.99
C ARG A 147 -20.18 -3.81 8.81
N LYS A 148 -19.80 -4.07 10.06
CA LYS A 148 -19.18 -3.05 10.93
C LYS A 148 -17.86 -2.57 10.33
N VAL A 149 -17.04 -3.47 9.79
CA VAL A 149 -15.77 -3.11 9.13
C VAL A 149 -16.04 -2.28 7.88
N ALA A 150 -16.99 -2.68 7.03
CA ALA A 150 -17.35 -1.92 5.83
C ALA A 150 -17.85 -0.50 6.17
N ILE A 151 -18.79 -0.38 7.11
CA ILE A 151 -19.33 0.92 7.56
C ILE A 151 -18.22 1.79 8.16
N GLY A 152 -17.40 1.20 9.06
CA GLY A 152 -16.31 1.91 9.72
C GLY A 152 -15.30 2.42 8.72
N TYR A 153 -14.85 1.58 7.79
CA TYR A 153 -13.93 1.97 6.74
C TYR A 153 -14.48 3.12 5.88
N VAL A 154 -15.71 3.01 5.39
CA VAL A 154 -16.33 4.07 4.57
C VAL A 154 -16.44 5.38 5.35
N THR A 155 -16.85 5.29 6.63
CA THR A 155 -16.93 6.46 7.51
C THR A 155 -15.56 7.11 7.69
N GLY A 156 -14.54 6.31 8.01
CA GLY A 156 -13.17 6.77 8.19
C GLY A 156 -12.56 7.34 6.92
N PHE A 157 -12.89 6.77 5.77
CA PHE A 157 -12.43 7.28 4.48
C PHE A 157 -13.07 8.62 4.14
N MET A 158 -14.40 8.76 4.32
CA MET A 158 -15.13 9.98 3.95
C MET A 158 -14.93 11.12 4.95
N LEU A 159 -14.70 10.84 6.23
CA LEU A 159 -14.63 11.85 7.28
C LEU A 159 -13.52 12.90 7.03
N PRO A 160 -12.26 12.54 6.72
CA PRO A 160 -11.23 13.52 6.37
C PRO A 160 -11.61 14.39 5.17
N LEU A 161 -12.22 13.80 4.12
CA LEU A 161 -12.67 14.54 2.94
C LEU A 161 -13.73 15.58 3.31
N ILE A 162 -14.73 15.18 4.09
CA ILE A 162 -15.81 16.07 4.55
C ILE A 162 -15.24 17.18 5.43
N VAL A 163 -14.39 16.83 6.40
CA VAL A 163 -13.77 17.82 7.30
C VAL A 163 -12.95 18.84 6.51
N THR A 164 -12.13 18.40 5.56
CA THR A 164 -11.37 19.32 4.69
C THR A 164 -12.30 20.22 3.90
N ALA A 165 -13.35 19.67 3.27
CA ALA A 165 -14.29 20.48 2.50
C ALA A 165 -15.05 21.51 3.35
N LEU A 166 -15.35 21.18 4.61
CA LEU A 166 -16.00 22.10 5.55
C LEU A 166 -15.06 23.19 6.06
N VAL A 167 -13.76 22.90 6.20
CA VAL A 167 -12.75 23.89 6.61
C VAL A 167 -12.44 24.84 5.46
N ASP A 168 -12.15 24.29 4.27
CA ASP A 168 -11.89 25.06 3.06
C ASP A 168 -12.15 24.20 1.81
N SER A 169 -13.32 24.39 1.20
CA SER A 169 -13.68 23.71 -0.05
C SER A 169 -12.76 24.08 -1.23
N GLN A 170 -12.13 25.26 -1.22
CA GLN A 170 -11.21 25.67 -2.27
C GLN A 170 -9.94 24.83 -2.27
N LEU A 171 -9.46 24.38 -1.10
CA LEU A 171 -8.32 23.44 -1.03
C LEU A 171 -8.61 22.14 -1.78
N MET A 172 -9.83 21.62 -1.68
CA MET A 172 -10.25 20.42 -2.41
C MET A 172 -10.28 20.65 -3.91
N PHE A 173 -10.90 21.75 -4.36
CA PHE A 173 -10.95 22.09 -5.79
C PHE A 173 -9.56 22.33 -6.37
N ASN A 174 -8.71 23.07 -5.67
CA ASN A 174 -7.32 23.29 -6.08
C ASN A 174 -6.52 21.98 -6.16
N TRP A 175 -6.74 21.06 -5.21
CA TRP A 175 -6.09 19.75 -5.25
C TRP A 175 -6.58 18.89 -6.41
N PHE A 176 -7.90 18.87 -6.68
CA PHE A 176 -8.43 18.17 -7.84
C PHE A 176 -7.93 18.78 -9.16
N ASP A 177 -7.93 20.10 -9.26
CA ASP A 177 -7.40 20.82 -10.42
C ASP A 177 -5.91 20.53 -10.63
N LEU A 178 -5.13 20.50 -9.55
CA LEU A 178 -3.71 20.10 -9.56
C LEU A 178 -3.53 18.67 -10.08
N MET A 179 -4.42 17.75 -9.71
CA MET A 179 -4.38 16.36 -10.16
C MET A 179 -4.84 16.20 -11.63
N SER A 180 -5.71 17.08 -12.14
CA SER A 180 -6.20 17.04 -13.53
C SER A 180 -5.37 17.81 -14.54
N THR A 181 -4.69 18.90 -14.14
CA THR A 181 -3.99 19.82 -15.07
C THR A 181 -2.50 19.53 -15.22
N ARG A 182 -1.89 18.78 -14.27
CA ARG A 182 -0.43 18.59 -14.21
C ARG A 182 0.19 17.76 -15.33
N GLU A 183 -0.57 17.28 -16.31
CA GLU A 183 0.02 16.71 -17.52
C GLU A 183 0.90 17.73 -18.28
N GLN A 184 0.79 19.04 -18.01
CA GLN A 184 1.33 20.09 -18.87
C GLN A 184 2.54 20.89 -18.32
N THR A 185 2.97 20.72 -17.06
CA THR A 185 4.06 21.54 -16.46
C THR A 185 5.28 20.73 -15.98
N VAL A 186 5.94 20.08 -16.96
CA VAL A 186 7.40 20.03 -17.27
C VAL A 186 8.48 19.74 -16.18
N SER A 187 8.21 19.50 -14.89
CA SER A 187 9.30 19.06 -13.97
C SER A 187 8.96 17.98 -12.95
N GLN A 188 7.68 17.73 -12.67
CA GLN A 188 7.26 16.64 -11.75
C GLN A 188 6.54 15.49 -12.46
N VAL A 189 6.04 15.73 -13.68
CA VAL A 189 5.50 14.70 -14.59
C VAL A 189 6.47 13.54 -14.85
N PRO A 190 7.81 13.75 -14.96
CA PRO A 190 8.73 12.64 -15.21
C PRO A 190 8.74 11.59 -14.11
N VAL A 191 8.50 11.94 -12.84
CA VAL A 191 8.69 10.98 -11.73
C VAL A 191 7.56 9.96 -11.67
N ILE A 192 6.30 10.39 -11.82
CA ILE A 192 5.17 9.44 -11.83
C ILE A 192 5.11 8.72 -13.19
N ALA A 193 5.40 9.44 -14.28
CA ALA A 193 5.35 8.86 -15.61
C ALA A 193 6.47 7.86 -15.92
N ARG A 194 7.68 8.11 -15.42
CA ARG A 194 8.88 7.30 -15.72
C ARG A 194 9.31 6.42 -14.56
N SER A 195 8.93 6.70 -13.32
CA SER A 195 9.45 5.96 -12.15
C SER A 195 8.41 5.13 -11.41
N ALA A 196 7.16 5.08 -11.87
CA ALA A 196 6.16 4.22 -11.26
C ALA A 196 6.46 2.74 -11.51
N ALA A 197 6.67 2.00 -10.43
CA ALA A 197 7.03 0.59 -10.41
C ALA A 197 5.78 -0.32 -10.38
N SER A 198 4.76 -0.05 -11.19
CA SER A 198 3.56 -0.89 -11.25
C SER A 198 3.43 -1.64 -12.58
N LEU A 199 2.68 -2.76 -12.54
CA LEU A 199 2.36 -3.52 -13.74
C LEU A 199 1.53 -2.67 -14.71
N ALA A 200 0.58 -1.87 -14.21
CA ALA A 200 -0.21 -0.96 -15.03
C ALA A 200 0.65 0.03 -15.81
N ASN A 201 1.64 0.65 -15.16
CA ASN A 201 2.56 1.55 -15.85
C ASN A 201 3.44 0.80 -16.86
N ARG A 202 3.87 -0.43 -16.55
CA ARG A 202 4.66 -1.23 -17.49
C ARG A 202 3.87 -1.66 -18.71
N LEU A 203 2.63 -2.14 -18.52
CA LEU A 203 1.71 -2.50 -19.59
C LEU A 203 1.42 -1.31 -20.49
N ARG A 204 1.24 -0.11 -19.91
CA ARG A 204 1.08 1.13 -20.67
C ARG A 204 2.24 1.34 -21.65
N PHE A 205 3.49 1.25 -21.17
CA PHE A 205 4.67 1.41 -22.02
C PHE A 205 4.78 0.36 -23.13
N TRP A 206 4.28 -0.86 -22.91
CA TRP A 206 4.28 -1.92 -23.92
C TRP A 206 3.18 -1.74 -24.97
N ILE A 207 1.98 -1.35 -24.56
CA ILE A 207 0.83 -1.19 -25.46
C ILE A 207 0.97 0.11 -26.27
N PHE A 208 1.49 1.16 -25.65
CA PHE A 208 1.61 2.50 -26.24
C PHE A 208 3.07 2.98 -26.18
N PRO A 209 3.96 2.41 -27.01
CA PRO A 209 5.36 2.85 -27.06
C PRO A 209 5.44 4.29 -27.61
N GLY A 210 5.74 5.27 -26.75
CA GLY A 210 5.87 6.68 -27.16
C GLY A 210 5.79 7.68 -26.00
N ASN A 211 5.96 8.98 -26.33
CA ASN A 211 5.95 10.09 -25.37
C ASN A 211 4.55 10.56 -24.93
N GLY A 212 3.48 9.94 -25.42
CA GLY A 212 2.10 10.25 -25.06
C GLY A 212 1.71 9.70 -23.69
N PHE A 213 2.30 10.25 -22.61
CA PHE A 213 1.93 9.87 -21.25
C PHE A 213 0.44 10.14 -20.99
N ALA A 214 -0.04 11.31 -21.42
CA ALA A 214 -1.41 11.77 -21.18
C ALA A 214 -2.47 10.93 -21.92
N GLU A 215 -2.30 10.76 -23.23
CA GLU A 215 -3.34 10.23 -24.11
C GLU A 215 -3.69 8.76 -23.83
N HIS A 216 -2.77 8.01 -23.22
CA HIS A 216 -2.89 6.55 -23.09
C HIS A 216 -2.86 6.03 -21.65
N SER A 217 -2.57 6.88 -20.66
CA SER A 217 -2.59 6.46 -19.25
C SER A 217 -3.98 6.05 -18.80
N PHE A 218 -5.02 6.77 -19.21
CA PHE A 218 -6.41 6.43 -18.87
C PHE A 218 -6.81 5.03 -19.34
N VAL A 219 -6.37 4.60 -20.53
CA VAL A 219 -6.69 3.28 -21.07
C VAL A 219 -6.01 2.17 -20.26
N ALA A 220 -4.71 2.31 -19.97
CA ALA A 220 -3.99 1.31 -19.18
C ALA A 220 -4.52 1.21 -17.74
N ILE A 221 -4.84 2.34 -17.13
CA ILE A 221 -5.51 2.40 -15.83
C ILE A 221 -6.86 1.69 -15.91
N ALA A 222 -7.72 2.04 -16.87
CA ALA A 222 -9.03 1.44 -17.03
C ALA A 222 -8.96 -0.07 -17.22
N LEU A 223 -8.02 -0.58 -18.03
CA LEU A 223 -7.82 -2.02 -18.23
C LEU A 223 -7.36 -2.72 -16.95
N CYS A 224 -6.43 -2.13 -16.19
CA CYS A 224 -5.96 -2.69 -14.95
C CYS A 224 -7.02 -2.64 -13.83
N LEU A 225 -7.80 -1.56 -13.76
CA LEU A 225 -8.96 -1.44 -12.89
C LEU A 225 -9.98 -2.52 -13.23
N ALA A 226 -10.41 -2.60 -14.49
CA ALA A 226 -11.38 -3.59 -14.95
C ALA A 226 -10.89 -5.02 -14.69
N GLY A 227 -9.62 -5.33 -14.99
CA GLY A 227 -9.01 -6.63 -14.73
C GLY A 227 -8.93 -6.97 -13.24
N GLY A 228 -8.52 -6.02 -12.39
CA GLY A 228 -8.47 -6.20 -10.94
C GLY A 228 -9.85 -6.44 -10.33
N ILE A 229 -10.85 -5.67 -10.78
CA ILE A 229 -12.26 -5.83 -10.38
C ILE A 229 -12.78 -7.19 -10.83
N ALA A 230 -12.63 -7.53 -12.11
CA ALA A 230 -13.08 -8.79 -12.66
C ALA A 230 -12.43 -9.98 -11.95
N PHE A 231 -11.13 -9.90 -11.65
CA PHE A 231 -10.41 -10.94 -10.92
C PHE A 231 -10.94 -11.11 -9.49
N LEU A 232 -11.13 -10.01 -8.75
CA LEU A 232 -11.71 -10.08 -7.41
C LEU A 232 -13.11 -10.65 -7.44
N LEU A 233 -13.98 -10.16 -8.33
CA LEU A 233 -15.32 -10.71 -8.50
C LEU A 233 -15.29 -12.20 -8.84
N ALA A 234 -14.43 -12.62 -9.78
CA ALA A 234 -14.27 -14.02 -10.16
C ALA A 234 -13.82 -14.90 -8.98
N LEU A 235 -12.85 -14.45 -8.17
CA LEU A 235 -12.48 -15.15 -6.93
C LEU A 235 -13.65 -15.25 -5.96
N MET A 236 -14.52 -14.24 -5.94
CA MET A 236 -15.64 -14.20 -5.03
C MET A 236 -16.78 -15.13 -5.44
N PHE A 237 -16.97 -15.39 -6.73
CA PHE A 237 -17.97 -16.35 -7.23
C PHE A 237 -17.51 -17.81 -7.17
N ARG A 238 -16.29 -18.09 -6.69
CA ARG A 238 -15.87 -19.49 -6.44
C ARG A 238 -16.56 -20.01 -5.18
N GLN A 239 -17.02 -21.26 -5.22
CA GLN A 239 -17.56 -21.96 -4.04
C GLN A 239 -16.52 -22.06 -2.91
N ASP A 240 -15.23 -22.00 -3.26
CA ASP A 240 -14.09 -22.10 -2.36
C ASP A 240 -13.47 -20.72 -2.14
N LEU A 241 -14.23 -19.83 -1.49
CA LEU A 241 -13.74 -18.48 -1.19
C LEU A 241 -12.45 -18.54 -0.37
N PRO A 242 -11.41 -17.76 -0.75
CA PRO A 242 -10.28 -17.54 0.14
C PRO A 242 -10.74 -16.90 1.46
N SER A 243 -9.97 -17.10 2.52
CA SER A 243 -10.19 -16.41 3.80
C SER A 243 -10.26 -14.90 3.61
N ASP A 244 -11.05 -14.21 4.44
CA ASP A 244 -11.22 -12.75 4.36
C ASP A 244 -9.88 -12.01 4.46
N GLU A 245 -8.98 -12.52 5.29
CA GLU A 245 -7.61 -12.03 5.43
C GLU A 245 -6.84 -12.13 4.11
N LYS A 246 -6.91 -13.28 3.44
CA LYS A 246 -6.27 -13.49 2.14
C LYS A 246 -6.89 -12.58 1.07
N LEU A 247 -8.21 -12.39 1.09
CA LEU A 247 -8.88 -11.47 0.17
C LEU A 247 -8.42 -10.02 0.39
N ALA A 248 -8.24 -9.58 1.64
CA ALA A 248 -7.71 -8.26 1.96
C ALA A 248 -6.28 -8.08 1.42
N HIS A 249 -5.40 -9.07 1.60
CA HIS A 249 -4.05 -9.05 1.01
C HIS A 249 -4.09 -8.99 -0.52
N ILE A 250 -4.94 -9.80 -1.16
CA ILE A 250 -5.12 -9.78 -2.63
C ILE A 250 -5.61 -8.41 -3.10
N ALA A 251 -6.56 -7.79 -2.41
CA ALA A 251 -7.09 -6.50 -2.78
C ALA A 251 -6.01 -5.40 -2.72
N VAL A 252 -5.18 -5.38 -1.68
CA VAL A 252 -4.10 -4.40 -1.58
C VAL A 252 -2.99 -4.64 -2.61
N VAL A 253 -2.49 -5.88 -2.74
CA VAL A 253 -1.46 -6.19 -3.74
C VAL A 253 -1.99 -5.96 -5.17
N GLY A 254 -3.23 -6.33 -5.44
CA GLY A 254 -3.91 -6.05 -6.70
C GLY A 254 -4.03 -4.55 -6.97
N SER A 255 -4.28 -3.74 -5.94
CA SER A 255 -4.33 -2.28 -6.08
C SER A 255 -2.97 -1.72 -6.49
N LEU A 256 -1.87 -2.18 -5.87
CA LEU A 256 -0.51 -1.79 -6.23
C LEU A 256 -0.14 -2.20 -7.67
N LEU A 257 -0.61 -3.36 -8.13
CA LEU A 257 -0.38 -3.79 -9.51
C LEU A 257 -1.11 -2.91 -10.52
N ALA A 258 -2.34 -2.52 -10.18
CA ALA A 258 -3.25 -1.87 -11.11
C ALA A 258 -3.13 -0.34 -11.15
N THR A 259 -2.58 0.27 -10.10
CA THR A 259 -2.43 1.73 -10.03
C THR A 259 -1.15 2.19 -10.74
N PRO A 260 -1.17 3.28 -11.53
CA PRO A 260 0.02 3.80 -12.20
C PRO A 260 0.88 4.69 -11.27
N TYR A 261 0.54 4.77 -9.98
CA TYR A 261 1.15 5.70 -9.03
C TYR A 261 2.10 5.04 -8.02
N VAL A 262 2.36 3.73 -8.13
CA VAL A 262 3.22 3.02 -7.18
C VAL A 262 4.66 3.47 -7.34
N LEU A 263 5.25 3.98 -6.26
CA LEU A 263 6.69 4.16 -6.16
C LEU A 263 7.29 3.04 -5.31
N PHE A 264 8.60 2.83 -5.39
CA PHE A 264 9.24 1.67 -4.77
C PHE A 264 8.95 1.56 -3.26
N TYR A 265 8.98 2.67 -2.53
CA TYR A 265 8.66 2.73 -1.11
C TYR A 265 7.19 2.36 -0.79
N ASP A 266 6.27 2.44 -1.75
CA ASP A 266 4.88 1.99 -1.55
C ASP A 266 4.78 0.47 -1.47
N PHE A 267 5.80 -0.28 -1.91
CA PHE A 267 5.88 -1.72 -1.70
C PHE A 267 6.09 -2.13 -0.23
N THR A 268 6.28 -1.18 0.69
CA THR A 268 6.13 -1.44 2.13
C THR A 268 4.76 -2.04 2.46
N LEU A 269 3.72 -1.72 1.67
CA LEU A 269 2.38 -2.30 1.82
C LEU A 269 2.31 -3.80 1.46
N LEU A 270 3.36 -4.37 0.87
CA LEU A 270 3.47 -5.81 0.65
C LEU A 270 3.86 -6.58 1.92
N LEU A 271 4.35 -5.91 2.97
CA LEU A 271 4.82 -6.55 4.20
C LEU A 271 3.80 -7.55 4.78
N PRO A 272 2.50 -7.19 4.98
CA PRO A 272 1.54 -8.11 5.59
C PRO A 272 1.34 -9.38 4.75
N ALA A 273 1.32 -9.23 3.43
CA ALA A 273 1.17 -10.33 2.49
C ALA A 273 2.42 -11.22 2.41
N LEU A 274 3.62 -10.63 2.47
CA LEU A 274 4.88 -11.37 2.51
C LEU A 274 4.98 -12.21 3.79
N LEU A 275 4.64 -11.63 4.94
CA LEU A 275 4.62 -12.35 6.22
C LEU A 275 3.58 -13.48 6.20
N PHE A 276 2.41 -13.22 5.63
CA PHE A 276 1.38 -14.26 5.42
C PHE A 276 1.92 -15.42 4.56
N VAL A 277 2.53 -15.13 3.41
CA VAL A 277 3.11 -16.16 2.53
C VAL A 277 4.25 -16.91 3.23
N ALA A 278 5.12 -16.21 3.96
CA ALA A 278 6.26 -16.80 4.65
C ALA A 278 5.80 -17.83 5.69
N VAL A 279 4.85 -17.48 6.56
CA VAL A 279 4.30 -18.42 7.56
C VAL A 279 3.63 -19.60 6.90
N ARG A 280 2.83 -19.38 5.85
CA ARG A 280 2.20 -20.50 5.11
C ARG A 280 3.21 -21.41 4.42
N SER A 281 4.36 -20.88 4.04
CA SER A 281 5.45 -21.67 3.45
C SER A 281 6.14 -22.53 4.50
N LEU A 282 6.39 -21.98 5.69
CA LEU A 282 6.96 -22.70 6.84
C LEU A 282 6.03 -23.84 7.30
N GLU A 283 4.73 -23.58 7.42
CA GLU A 283 3.73 -24.60 7.80
C GLU A 283 3.71 -25.82 6.87
N ARG A 284 4.16 -25.66 5.62
CA ARG A 284 4.17 -26.71 4.59
C ARG A 284 5.57 -27.23 4.28
N SER A 285 6.57 -26.86 5.09
CA SER A 285 7.98 -27.20 4.87
C SER A 285 8.48 -26.78 3.48
N ARG A 286 7.92 -25.71 2.91
CA ARG A 286 8.30 -25.16 1.60
C ARG A 286 9.44 -24.15 1.75
N PHE A 287 10.55 -24.59 2.34
CA PHE A 287 11.72 -23.75 2.58
C PHE A 287 12.29 -23.12 1.31
N THR A 288 12.13 -23.77 0.16
CA THR A 288 12.51 -23.21 -1.14
C THR A 288 11.80 -21.89 -1.43
N LEU A 289 10.51 -21.78 -1.11
CA LEU A 289 9.74 -20.56 -1.38
C LEU A 289 10.18 -19.42 -0.46
N LEU A 290 10.45 -19.73 0.80
CA LEU A 290 11.01 -18.77 1.75
C LEU A 290 12.41 -18.31 1.32
N GLY A 291 13.27 -19.25 0.91
CA GLY A 291 14.59 -18.97 0.38
C GLY A 291 14.54 -18.07 -0.85
N LEU A 292 13.59 -18.31 -1.76
CA LEU A 292 13.35 -17.45 -2.92
C LEU A 292 12.90 -16.04 -2.52
N LEU A 293 12.02 -15.91 -1.52
CA LEU A 293 11.60 -14.60 -1.01
C LEU A 293 12.77 -13.81 -0.42
N VAL A 294 13.61 -14.46 0.39
CA VAL A 294 14.80 -13.84 0.99
C VAL A 294 15.83 -13.48 -0.08
N ALA A 295 16.10 -14.40 -1.02
CA ALA A 295 17.00 -14.15 -2.15
C ALA A 295 16.51 -12.98 -3.00
N THR A 296 15.19 -12.87 -3.21
CA THR A 296 14.58 -11.75 -3.92
C THR A 296 14.82 -10.43 -3.18
N GLN A 297 14.63 -10.36 -1.86
CA GLN A 297 14.95 -9.15 -1.09
C GLN A 297 16.43 -8.76 -1.23
N PHE A 298 17.31 -9.75 -1.12
CA PHE A 298 18.75 -9.51 -1.22
C PHE A 298 19.15 -9.02 -2.61
N LEU A 299 18.57 -9.58 -3.67
CA LEU A 299 18.77 -9.13 -5.04
C LEU A 299 18.25 -7.70 -5.23
N LEU A 300 17.08 -7.35 -4.68
CA LEU A 300 16.56 -5.98 -4.70
C LEU A 300 17.48 -5.00 -3.99
N PHE A 301 17.98 -5.39 -2.81
CA PHE A 301 18.94 -4.61 -2.03
C PHE A 301 20.25 -4.40 -2.81
N PHE A 302 20.78 -5.47 -3.42
CA PHE A 302 21.98 -5.40 -4.24
C PHE A 302 21.79 -4.54 -5.50
N GLN A 303 20.68 -4.71 -6.21
CA GLN A 303 20.34 -3.88 -7.37
C GLN A 303 20.26 -2.40 -6.99
N TRP A 304 19.64 -2.08 -5.85
CA TRP A 304 19.56 -0.70 -5.35
C TRP A 304 20.92 -0.10 -5.03
N LEU A 305 21.83 -0.88 -4.40
CA LEU A 305 23.17 -0.39 -4.07
C LEU A 305 24.08 -0.22 -5.29
N PHE A 306 24.00 -1.10 -6.29
CA PHE A 306 25.05 -1.23 -7.31
C PHE A 306 24.62 -0.97 -8.75
N ILE A 307 23.33 -1.13 -9.09
CA ILE A 307 22.89 -1.23 -10.50
C ILE A 307 21.88 -0.12 -10.86
N ALA A 308 20.85 0.06 -10.04
CA ALA A 308 19.67 0.80 -10.43
C ALA A 308 19.86 2.31 -10.23
N LYS A 309 20.13 3.04 -11.31
CA LYS A 309 19.94 4.51 -11.35
C LYS A 309 18.47 4.90 -11.44
N THR A 310 17.55 3.98 -11.77
CA THR A 310 16.12 4.24 -11.93
C THR A 310 15.26 3.20 -11.20
N HIS A 311 14.23 3.65 -10.48
CA HIS A 311 13.37 2.83 -9.60
C HIS A 311 12.20 2.12 -10.32
N ASP A 312 12.12 2.20 -11.65
CA ASP A 312 11.01 1.72 -12.47
C ASP A 312 11.03 0.22 -12.76
N GLU A 313 12.16 -0.45 -12.57
CA GLU A 313 12.33 -1.86 -12.93
C GLU A 313 11.70 -2.85 -11.93
N PHE A 314 11.14 -2.37 -10.81
CA PHE A 314 10.72 -3.23 -9.70
C PHE A 314 9.26 -3.72 -9.76
N TRP A 315 8.52 -3.46 -10.85
CA TRP A 315 7.11 -3.85 -10.99
C TRP A 315 6.86 -5.36 -10.85
N TRP A 316 7.83 -6.19 -11.24
CA TRP A 316 7.74 -7.66 -11.15
C TRP A 316 7.66 -8.16 -9.70
N TYR A 317 8.11 -7.36 -8.73
CA TYR A 317 8.14 -7.75 -7.34
C TYR A 317 6.72 -7.91 -6.77
N ALA A 318 5.84 -6.93 -6.97
CA ALA A 318 4.43 -7.04 -6.57
C ALA A 318 3.71 -8.19 -7.31
N VAL A 319 4.07 -8.44 -8.58
CA VAL A 319 3.50 -9.55 -9.37
C VAL A 319 3.87 -10.88 -8.75
N ALA A 320 5.14 -11.08 -8.41
CA ALA A 320 5.61 -12.29 -7.74
C ALA A 320 4.86 -12.52 -6.42
N VAL A 321 4.77 -11.49 -5.56
CA VAL A 321 4.05 -11.56 -4.29
C VAL A 321 2.57 -11.92 -4.51
N PHE A 322 1.90 -11.30 -5.48
CA PHE A 322 0.51 -11.60 -5.82
C PHE A 322 0.30 -13.08 -6.18
N PHE A 323 1.14 -13.63 -7.07
CA PHE A 323 1.04 -15.04 -7.46
C PHE A 323 1.27 -15.97 -6.28
N LEU A 324 2.19 -15.63 -5.37
CA LEU A 324 2.44 -16.42 -4.16
C LEU A 324 1.23 -16.43 -3.23
N ILE A 325 0.60 -15.27 -2.98
CA ILE A 325 -0.63 -15.19 -2.18
C ILE A 325 -1.73 -16.05 -2.80
N VAL A 326 -1.95 -15.92 -4.12
CA VAL A 326 -2.99 -16.67 -4.82
C VAL A 326 -2.74 -18.18 -4.70
N LYS A 327 -1.50 -18.65 -4.92
CA LYS A 327 -1.12 -20.07 -4.81
C LYS A 327 -1.10 -20.60 -3.37
N CYS A 328 -0.93 -19.75 -2.37
CA CYS A 328 -1.05 -20.14 -0.97
C CYS A 328 -2.51 -20.52 -0.65
N ARG A 329 -2.87 -21.80 -0.75
CA ARG A 329 -4.16 -22.31 -0.29
C ARG A 329 -4.29 -22.13 1.23
N ALA A 330 -5.35 -21.48 1.70
CA ALA A 330 -5.70 -21.44 3.12
C ALA A 330 -5.95 -22.88 3.63
N ARG A 331 -5.46 -23.19 4.83
CA ARG A 331 -5.55 -24.53 5.45
C ARG A 331 -6.93 -24.80 6.09
N GLU A 332 -7.90 -23.92 5.89
CA GLU A 332 -9.17 -23.91 6.63
C GLU A 332 -9.94 -25.24 6.47
N ARG A 333 -9.85 -25.89 5.31
CA ARG A 333 -10.54 -27.17 5.05
C ARG A 333 -10.02 -28.37 5.82
N GLU A 334 -8.75 -28.40 6.24
CA GLU A 334 -8.23 -29.54 7.02
C GLU A 334 -8.67 -29.45 8.48
N ASN A 335 -8.72 -28.24 9.04
CA ASN A 335 -9.15 -28.03 10.42
C ASN A 335 -10.67 -28.07 10.56
N GLU A 336 -11.44 -27.56 9.61
CA GLU A 336 -12.91 -27.73 9.61
C GLU A 336 -13.30 -29.20 9.45
N LYS A 337 -12.62 -29.96 8.57
CA LYS A 337 -12.86 -31.41 8.46
C LYS A 337 -12.45 -32.17 9.72
N ARG A 338 -11.32 -31.82 10.35
CA ARG A 338 -10.92 -32.43 11.64
C ARG A 338 -11.91 -32.12 12.75
N ASN A 339 -12.32 -30.86 12.89
CA ASN A 339 -13.27 -30.47 13.94
C ASN A 339 -14.66 -31.08 13.69
N ALA A 340 -15.11 -31.17 12.43
CA ALA A 340 -16.34 -31.87 12.08
C ALA A 340 -16.26 -33.39 12.37
N SER A 341 -15.10 -34.04 12.14
CA SER A 341 -14.92 -35.47 12.46
C SER A 341 -14.75 -35.79 13.95
N PHE A 342 -14.54 -34.78 14.80
CA PHE A 342 -14.52 -34.94 16.26
C PHE A 342 -15.88 -34.68 16.90
N CYS A 343 -16.85 -34.18 16.15
CA CYS A 343 -18.22 -33.90 16.62
C CYS A 343 -19.26 -34.92 16.12
N CYS A 344 -18.85 -35.94 15.36
CA CYS A 344 -19.65 -37.12 15.00
C CYS A 344 -18.99 -38.36 15.62
#